data_AF-A0A9D8I055-F1
#
_entry.id   AF-A0A9D8I055-F1
#
_cell.length_a   1.000
_cell.length_b   1.000
_cell.length_c   1.000
_cell.angle_alpha   90.00
_cell.angle_beta   90.00
_cell.angle_gamma   90.00
#
_symmetry.space_group_name_H-M   'P 1'
#
loop_
_entity.id
_entity.type
_entity.pdbx_description
1 polymer ?
#
loop_
_entity_poly.entity_id
_entity_poly.type
_entity_poly.pdbx_seq_one_letter_code
_entity_poly.pdbx_strand_id
1 'polypeptide(L)'
;MKKLLTVAALLVVAYATQAQGTVNFNNKTGGVDSPVFDVGGTTKLAGPAFLAGLYEGDTLLGATAPFRTGTGAGYWNPAPDSSRATSVAPGANATLTVRAWEASGGANYAAALSAGKKTGKSDAVTVATGGAGSPPSLPAVLTGLKSFSLVPEPSTIALGALGAAVLLFRRRK
;
A
#
# COMPACT_ATOMS: atom_id res chain seq x y z
N MET A 1 -8.42 35.52 -42.01
CA MET A 1 -7.95 35.68 -40.61
C MET A 1 -8.75 34.86 -39.57
N LYS A 2 -10.04 34.55 -39.78
CA LYS A 2 -10.82 33.69 -38.86
C LYS A 2 -10.53 32.18 -38.94
N LYS A 3 -10.03 31.70 -40.09
CA LYS A 3 -9.62 30.30 -40.31
C LYS A 3 -8.22 29.95 -39.78
N LEU A 4 -7.42 30.97 -39.46
CA LEU A 4 -6.08 30.80 -38.86
C LEU A 4 -6.16 30.63 -37.34
N LEU A 5 -7.21 31.17 -36.70
CA LEU A 5 -7.44 31.01 -35.26
C LEU A 5 -7.92 29.60 -34.88
N THR A 6 -8.56 28.88 -35.80
CA THR A 6 -9.07 27.52 -35.53
C THR A 6 -7.97 26.45 -35.56
N VAL A 7 -6.84 26.71 -36.25
CA VAL A 7 -5.70 25.77 -36.30
C VAL A 7 -4.81 25.91 -35.05
N ALA A 8 -4.78 27.09 -34.42
CA ALA A 8 -4.04 27.31 -33.16
C ALA A 8 -4.70 26.62 -31.95
N ALA A 9 -5.99 26.31 -32.00
CA ALA A 9 -6.70 25.59 -30.92
C ALA A 9 -6.47 24.06 -30.93
N LEU A 10 -5.80 23.53 -31.96
CA LEU A 10 -5.39 22.12 -32.05
C LEU A 10 -3.92 21.89 -31.64
N LEU A 11 -3.20 22.95 -31.26
CA LEU A 11 -1.83 22.86 -30.77
C LEU A 11 -1.82 22.48 -29.28
N VAL A 12 -1.56 21.18 -29.05
CA VAL A 12 -0.90 20.64 -27.86
C VAL A 12 -1.75 20.64 -26.59
N VAL A 13 -2.75 19.76 -26.56
CA VAL A 13 -2.91 18.88 -25.40
C VAL A 13 -2.33 17.52 -25.81
N ALA A 14 -1.03 17.50 -26.09
CA ALA A 14 -0.27 16.27 -25.95
C ALA A 14 -0.29 15.99 -24.45
N TYR A 15 -1.28 15.22 -23.99
CA TYR A 15 -1.20 14.58 -22.70
C TYR A 15 0.19 13.95 -22.65
N ALA A 16 1.04 14.46 -21.77
CA ALA A 16 2.26 13.76 -21.41
C ALA A 16 1.79 12.40 -20.90
N THR A 17 1.81 11.40 -21.79
CA THR A 17 1.88 10.01 -21.41
C THR A 17 3.26 9.87 -20.79
N GLN A 18 3.38 10.39 -19.56
CA GLN A 18 4.55 10.14 -18.76
C GLN A 18 4.61 8.62 -18.69
N ALA A 19 5.60 8.02 -19.33
CA ALA A 19 5.96 6.65 -19.00
C ALA A 19 6.13 6.67 -17.49
N GLN A 20 5.27 5.97 -16.75
CA GLN A 20 5.31 5.89 -15.30
C GLN A 20 6.20 4.72 -14.93
N GLY A 21 7.00 4.88 -13.88
CA GLY A 21 7.73 3.78 -13.30
C GLY A 21 6.78 2.69 -12.82
N THR A 22 7.14 1.43 -13.04
CA THR A 22 6.31 0.29 -12.63
C THR A 22 6.99 -0.56 -11.56
N VAL A 23 6.18 -1.10 -10.64
CA VAL A 23 6.64 -2.02 -9.59
C VAL A 23 5.76 -3.27 -9.53
N ASN A 24 6.34 -4.37 -9.09
CA ASN A 24 5.68 -5.66 -8.92
C ASN A 24 5.13 -5.78 -7.50
N PHE A 25 3.81 -5.67 -7.37
CA PHE A 25 3.07 -5.80 -6.12
C PHE A 25 2.88 -7.27 -5.71
N ASN A 26 3.97 -7.95 -5.39
CA ASN A 26 3.99 -9.27 -4.75
C ASN A 26 4.91 -9.25 -3.53
N ASN A 27 4.53 -9.90 -2.44
CA ASN A 27 5.42 -10.16 -1.30
C ASN A 27 6.10 -11.52 -1.32
N LYS A 28 5.98 -12.25 -2.43
CA LYS A 28 6.76 -13.46 -2.68
C LYS A 28 7.15 -13.55 -4.14
N THR A 29 8.30 -12.96 -4.50
CA THR A 29 8.85 -12.98 -5.86
C THR A 29 10.28 -12.46 -5.88
N GLY A 30 11.11 -12.89 -6.83
CA GLY A 30 12.40 -12.24 -7.13
C GLY A 30 13.33 -12.03 -5.92
N GLY A 31 13.34 -12.97 -4.97
CA GLY A 31 14.15 -12.87 -3.73
C GLY A 31 13.45 -12.18 -2.55
N VAL A 32 12.24 -11.63 -2.74
CA VAL A 32 11.37 -11.18 -1.65
C VAL A 32 10.58 -12.37 -1.13
N ASP A 33 10.67 -12.60 0.17
CA ASP A 33 9.79 -13.49 0.94
C ASP A 33 9.36 -12.77 2.22
N SER A 34 8.21 -12.10 2.16
CA SER A 34 7.74 -11.20 3.21
C SER A 34 6.29 -11.51 3.60
N PRO A 35 6.03 -12.64 4.29
CA PRO A 35 4.71 -12.94 4.79
C PRO A 35 4.23 -11.86 5.78
N VAL A 36 2.93 -11.56 5.73
CA VAL A 36 2.25 -10.65 6.67
C VAL A 36 1.52 -11.47 7.73
N PHE A 37 1.61 -11.02 8.97
CA PHE A 37 1.05 -11.72 10.12
C PHE A 37 -0.12 -10.96 10.72
N ASP A 38 -1.02 -11.68 11.38
CA ASP A 38 -2.02 -11.10 12.27
C ASP A 38 -1.33 -10.56 13.55
N VAL A 39 -2.14 -9.99 14.43
CA VAL A 39 -1.75 -9.53 15.76
C VAL A 39 -0.93 -10.60 16.48
N GLY A 40 0.21 -10.18 17.04
CA GLY A 40 1.13 -11.07 17.76
C GLY A 40 2.17 -11.78 16.88
N GLY A 41 2.16 -11.56 15.57
CA GLY A 41 3.29 -11.90 14.68
C GLY A 41 3.56 -13.38 14.43
N THR A 42 2.68 -14.27 14.89
CA THR A 42 2.85 -15.73 14.75
C THR A 42 1.92 -16.31 13.67
N THR A 43 0.66 -15.89 13.69
CA THR A 43 -0.35 -16.36 12.72
C THR A 43 -0.25 -15.56 11.43
N LYS A 44 -0.10 -16.23 10.29
CA LYS A 44 -0.10 -15.56 8.97
C LYS A 44 -1.52 -15.13 8.57
N LEU A 45 -1.65 -13.97 7.93
CA LEU A 45 -2.95 -13.52 7.41
C LEU A 45 -3.46 -14.45 6.31
N ALA A 46 -4.74 -14.80 6.34
CA ALA A 46 -5.30 -15.75 5.39
C ALA A 46 -6.64 -15.28 4.85
N GLY A 47 -6.82 -15.46 3.54
CA GLY A 47 -8.10 -15.29 2.86
C GLY A 47 -8.55 -13.84 2.66
N PRO A 48 -9.78 -13.67 2.11
CA PRO A 48 -10.30 -12.37 1.71
C PRO A 48 -10.75 -11.48 2.87
N ALA A 49 -10.69 -11.96 4.11
CA ALA A 49 -10.96 -11.16 5.31
C ALA A 49 -9.90 -10.07 5.52
N PHE A 50 -8.76 -10.16 4.82
CA PHE A 50 -7.69 -9.18 4.87
C PHE A 50 -7.34 -8.71 3.46
N LEU A 51 -6.96 -7.44 3.36
CA LEU A 51 -6.52 -6.81 2.12
C LEU A 51 -5.11 -6.23 2.32
N ALA A 52 -4.33 -6.25 1.24
CA ALA A 52 -3.08 -5.52 1.12
C ALA A 52 -3.21 -4.43 0.05
N GLY A 53 -2.59 -3.28 0.28
CA GLY A 53 -2.50 -2.18 -0.68
C GLY A 53 -1.08 -1.64 -0.74
N LEU A 54 -0.67 -1.22 -1.93
CA LEU A 54 0.59 -0.55 -2.16
C LEU A 54 0.37 0.97 -2.12
N TYR A 55 1.21 1.69 -1.40
CA TYR A 55 1.05 3.13 -1.21
C TYR A 55 2.33 3.88 -1.56
N GLU A 56 2.16 5.03 -2.19
CA GLU A 56 3.18 6.06 -2.35
C GLU A 56 2.74 7.29 -1.54
N GLY A 57 3.43 7.56 -0.44
CA GLY A 57 2.89 8.43 0.60
C GLY A 57 1.56 7.87 1.12
N ASP A 58 0.47 8.64 0.97
CA ASP A 58 -0.90 8.25 1.32
C ASP A 58 -1.77 7.86 0.12
N THR A 59 -1.22 7.91 -1.09
CA THR A 59 -1.92 7.53 -2.31
C THR A 59 -1.88 6.02 -2.48
N LEU A 60 -3.05 5.38 -2.58
CA LEU A 60 -3.16 3.96 -2.94
C LEU A 60 -2.85 3.77 -4.42
N LEU A 61 -1.93 2.87 -4.75
CA LEU A 61 -1.54 2.52 -6.10
C LEU A 61 -2.32 1.29 -6.59
N GLY A 62 -3.22 1.51 -7.55
CA GLY A 62 -4.01 0.45 -8.18
C GLY A 62 -4.96 -0.27 -7.22
N ALA A 63 -5.36 -1.49 -7.60
CA ALA A 63 -6.28 -2.30 -6.81
C ALA A 63 -5.60 -2.99 -5.62
N THR A 64 -6.35 -3.12 -4.53
CA THR A 64 -5.97 -3.89 -3.34
C THR A 64 -6.04 -5.39 -3.63
N ALA A 65 -5.31 -6.17 -2.84
CA ALA A 65 -5.13 -7.60 -3.05
C ALA A 65 -5.57 -8.40 -1.81
N PRO A 66 -6.46 -9.40 -1.94
CA PRO A 66 -6.78 -10.30 -0.84
C PRO A 66 -5.62 -11.26 -0.53
N PHE A 67 -5.59 -11.78 0.69
CA PHE A 67 -4.61 -12.79 1.08
C PHE A 67 -4.97 -14.18 0.55
N ARG A 68 -3.94 -14.97 0.22
CA ARG A 68 -4.09 -16.40 -0.11
C ARG A 68 -4.44 -17.20 1.15
N THR A 69 -4.84 -18.45 0.96
CA THR A 69 -5.19 -19.40 2.03
C THR A 69 -4.19 -20.55 2.10
N GLY A 70 -4.30 -21.39 3.14
CA GLY A 70 -3.48 -22.60 3.30
C GLY A 70 -1.99 -22.30 3.38
N THR A 71 -1.18 -23.04 2.62
CA THR A 71 0.28 -22.85 2.54
C THR A 71 0.70 -21.49 1.99
N GLY A 72 -0.21 -20.81 1.27
CA GLY A 72 -0.02 -19.46 0.76
C GLY A 72 -0.38 -18.34 1.75
N ALA A 73 -0.85 -18.66 2.95
CA ALA A 73 -1.15 -17.65 3.97
C ALA A 73 0.05 -16.73 4.21
N GLY A 74 -0.22 -15.46 4.49
CA GLY A 74 0.74 -14.38 4.63
C GLY A 74 1.13 -13.72 3.31
N TYR A 75 0.79 -14.32 2.17
CA TYR A 75 1.05 -13.75 0.85
C TYR A 75 -0.24 -13.30 0.18
N TRP A 76 -0.25 -12.10 -0.39
CA TRP A 76 -1.42 -11.61 -1.11
C TRP A 76 -1.43 -12.06 -2.56
N ASN A 77 -2.62 -12.07 -3.16
CA ASN A 77 -2.84 -12.37 -4.55
C ASN A 77 -3.26 -11.08 -5.29
N PRO A 78 -2.35 -10.42 -6.03
CA PRO A 78 -2.65 -9.16 -6.71
C PRO A 78 -3.55 -9.29 -7.95
N ALA A 79 -4.18 -10.47 -8.16
CA ALA A 79 -4.91 -10.86 -9.36
C ALA A 79 -3.94 -10.99 -10.58
N PRO A 80 -4.40 -11.16 -11.84
CA PRO A 80 -3.51 -11.61 -12.93
C PRO A 80 -2.41 -10.59 -13.28
N ASP A 81 -2.58 -9.32 -12.90
CA ASP A 81 -1.58 -8.28 -13.06
C ASP A 81 -1.10 -7.74 -11.71
N SER A 82 0.17 -7.99 -11.40
CA SER A 82 0.85 -7.46 -10.22
C SER A 82 1.56 -6.13 -10.49
N SER A 83 1.61 -5.64 -11.72
CA SER A 83 2.23 -4.37 -12.05
C SER A 83 1.43 -3.21 -11.44
N ARG A 84 2.13 -2.26 -10.82
CA ARG A 84 1.56 -1.03 -10.29
C ARG A 84 2.37 0.14 -10.81
N ALA A 85 1.67 1.10 -11.42
CA ALA A 85 2.28 2.34 -11.84
C ALA A 85 2.48 3.27 -10.64
N THR A 86 3.59 4.01 -10.65
CA THR A 86 3.99 4.97 -9.62
C THR A 86 3.91 6.39 -10.19
N SER A 87 4.01 7.42 -9.34
CA SER A 87 4.11 8.80 -9.84
C SER A 87 5.51 9.17 -10.33
N VAL A 88 6.54 8.37 -10.01
CA VAL A 88 7.93 8.62 -10.42
C VAL A 88 8.21 8.11 -11.84
N ALA A 89 9.22 8.70 -12.48
CA ALA A 89 9.67 8.28 -13.80
C ALA A 89 10.32 6.86 -13.78
N PRO A 90 10.26 6.10 -14.88
CA PRO A 90 10.91 4.82 -15.02
C PRO A 90 12.41 4.90 -14.73
N GLY A 91 12.92 3.93 -13.96
CA GLY A 91 14.32 3.90 -13.52
C GLY A 91 14.63 4.82 -12.35
N ALA A 92 13.75 5.76 -11.99
CA ALA A 92 13.90 6.58 -10.80
C ALA A 92 13.48 5.82 -9.54
N ASN A 93 13.98 6.29 -8.39
CA ASN A 93 13.69 5.70 -7.09
C ASN A 93 12.30 6.10 -6.58
N ALA A 94 11.39 5.14 -6.46
CA ALA A 94 10.11 5.28 -5.76
C ALA A 94 10.27 4.86 -4.30
N THR A 95 9.64 5.60 -3.36
CA THR A 95 9.54 5.18 -1.96
C THR A 95 8.11 4.76 -1.65
N LEU A 96 7.95 3.49 -1.30
CA LEU A 96 6.67 2.82 -1.22
C LEU A 96 6.45 2.20 0.15
N THR A 97 5.19 2.04 0.54
CA THR A 97 4.80 1.30 1.74
C THR A 97 3.72 0.29 1.40
N VAL A 98 3.81 -0.89 1.99
CA VAL A 98 2.72 -1.86 1.93
C VAL A 98 1.90 -1.70 3.20
N ARG A 99 0.59 -1.59 3.03
CA ARG A 99 -0.37 -1.51 4.12
C ARG A 99 -1.30 -2.71 4.04
N ALA A 100 -1.60 -3.33 5.18
CA ALA A 100 -2.55 -4.43 5.28
C ALA A 100 -3.60 -4.13 6.34
N TRP A 101 -4.84 -4.58 6.12
CA TRP A 101 -5.95 -4.32 7.03
C TRP A 101 -7.06 -5.36 6.91
N GLU A 102 -7.95 -5.39 7.90
CA GLU A 102 -9.17 -6.20 7.86
C GLU A 102 -10.19 -5.61 6.88
N ALA A 103 -10.63 -6.41 5.91
CA ALA A 103 -11.50 -5.99 4.81
C ALA A 103 -12.86 -5.44 5.28
N SER A 104 -13.32 -5.89 6.45
CA SER A 104 -14.57 -5.42 7.07
C SER A 104 -14.54 -3.93 7.46
N GLY A 105 -13.36 -3.32 7.51
CA GLY A 105 -13.17 -1.89 7.80
C GLY A 105 -13.27 -0.97 6.58
N GLY A 106 -13.29 -1.53 5.37
CA GLY A 106 -13.47 -0.77 4.13
C GLY A 106 -12.43 -1.07 3.05
N ALA A 107 -12.58 -0.38 1.93
CA ALA A 107 -11.81 -0.64 0.71
C ALA A 107 -10.35 -0.13 0.75
N ASN A 108 -9.99 0.70 1.74
CA ASN A 108 -8.66 1.26 1.88
C ASN A 108 -8.23 1.32 3.35
N TYR A 109 -6.92 1.49 3.57
CA TYR A 109 -6.32 1.48 4.90
C TYR A 109 -6.91 2.54 5.85
N ALA A 110 -7.15 3.76 5.36
CA ALA A 110 -7.66 4.84 6.18
C ALA A 110 -9.09 4.57 6.67
N ALA A 111 -9.94 4.00 5.81
CA ALA A 111 -11.28 3.57 6.19
C ALA A 111 -11.21 2.51 7.30
N ALA A 112 -10.36 1.49 7.14
CA ALA A 112 -10.21 0.45 8.15
C ALA A 112 -9.69 0.97 9.49
N LEU A 113 -8.74 1.92 9.46
CA LEU A 113 -8.22 2.61 10.64
C LEU A 113 -9.26 3.52 11.31
N SER A 114 -10.19 4.09 10.53
CA SER A 114 -11.30 4.85 11.13
C SER A 114 -12.39 3.97 11.73
N ALA A 115 -12.46 2.71 11.27
CA ALA A 115 -13.50 1.75 11.61
C ALA A 115 -13.14 0.83 12.79
N GLY A 116 -12.04 1.05 13.51
CA GLY A 116 -11.71 0.22 14.66
C GLY A 116 -10.98 -1.08 14.30
N LYS A 117 -10.51 -1.24 13.06
CA LYS A 117 -10.08 -2.55 12.55
C LYS A 117 -8.59 -2.78 12.68
N LYS A 118 -8.21 -4.07 12.63
CA LYS A 118 -6.81 -4.46 12.61
C LYS A 118 -6.12 -3.87 11.38
N THR A 119 -5.03 -3.15 11.59
CA THR A 119 -4.26 -2.49 10.53
C THR A 119 -2.76 -2.67 10.77
N GLY A 120 -1.97 -2.71 9.72
CA GLY A 120 -0.51 -2.82 9.79
C GLY A 120 0.15 -2.21 8.57
N LYS A 121 1.36 -1.66 8.75
CA LYS A 121 2.13 -1.01 7.69
C LYS A 121 3.57 -1.52 7.73
N SER A 122 4.17 -1.75 6.57
CA SER A 122 5.59 -2.07 6.43
C SER A 122 6.47 -0.86 6.71
N ASP A 123 7.77 -1.10 6.88
CA ASP A 123 8.76 -0.05 6.67
C ASP A 123 8.68 0.50 5.24
N ALA A 124 9.18 1.72 5.03
CA ALA A 124 9.32 2.29 3.70
C ALA A 124 10.37 1.53 2.90
N VAL A 125 10.04 1.20 1.65
CA VAL A 125 10.90 0.48 0.71
C VAL A 125 11.20 1.41 -0.46
N THR A 126 12.48 1.61 -0.75
CA THR A 126 12.90 2.42 -1.90
C THR A 126 13.44 1.52 -3.00
N VAL A 127 12.86 1.60 -4.20
CA VAL A 127 13.27 0.79 -5.36
C VAL A 127 13.39 1.65 -6.62
N ALA A 128 14.37 1.33 -7.46
CA ALA A 128 14.44 1.88 -8.81
C ALA A 128 13.33 1.23 -9.65
N THR A 129 12.42 2.03 -10.18
CA THR A 129 11.23 1.54 -10.87
C THR A 129 11.55 0.91 -12.23
N GLY A 130 10.71 -0.03 -12.66
CA GLY A 130 10.76 -0.64 -13.99
C GLY A 130 10.17 0.25 -15.08
N GLY A 131 10.16 -0.24 -16.31
CA GLY A 131 9.64 0.47 -17.49
C GLY A 131 10.66 1.36 -18.20
N ALA A 132 11.92 1.40 -17.73
CA ALA A 132 13.00 2.14 -18.38
C ALA A 132 13.67 1.32 -19.48
N GLY A 133 14.26 1.99 -20.48
CA GLY A 133 15.03 1.36 -21.55
C GLY A 133 14.21 0.96 -22.78
N SER A 134 14.87 0.29 -23.74
CA SER A 134 14.27 -0.23 -24.97
C SER A 134 14.91 -1.59 -25.32
N PRO A 135 14.22 -2.72 -25.12
CA PRO A 135 12.83 -2.84 -24.63
C PRO A 135 12.68 -2.39 -23.16
N PRO A 136 11.47 -1.97 -22.73
CA PRO A 136 11.24 -1.56 -21.34
C PRO A 136 11.55 -2.68 -20.35
N SER A 137 12.24 -2.33 -19.27
CA SER A 137 12.51 -3.22 -18.14
C SER A 137 11.23 -3.67 -17.44
N LEU A 138 11.26 -4.87 -16.88
CA LEU A 138 10.14 -5.43 -16.11
C LEU A 138 9.82 -4.58 -14.86
N PRO A 139 8.58 -4.64 -14.33
CA PRO A 139 8.23 -3.97 -13.09
C PRO A 139 9.17 -4.37 -11.94
N ALA A 140 9.66 -3.36 -11.21
CA ALA A 140 10.64 -3.57 -10.16
C ALA A 140 10.06 -4.35 -8.98
N VAL A 141 10.79 -5.37 -8.53
CA VAL A 141 10.44 -6.12 -7.32
C VAL A 141 10.63 -5.24 -6.08
N LEU A 142 9.79 -5.39 -5.06
CA LEU A 142 9.87 -4.66 -3.79
C LEU A 142 11.02 -5.17 -2.91
N THR A 143 12.24 -5.17 -3.44
CA THR A 143 13.45 -5.60 -2.74
C THR A 143 13.65 -4.78 -1.47
N GLY A 144 13.78 -5.47 -0.33
CA GLY A 144 13.87 -4.84 0.99
C GLY A 144 12.55 -4.77 1.75
N LEU A 145 11.43 -5.20 1.15
CA LEU A 145 10.19 -5.40 1.89
C LEU A 145 10.40 -6.49 2.97
N LYS A 146 10.17 -6.10 4.22
CA LYS A 146 10.25 -6.99 5.39
C LYS A 146 8.85 -7.40 5.84
N SER A 147 8.78 -8.60 6.42
CA SER A 147 7.59 -9.06 7.13
C SER A 147 7.17 -8.09 8.22
N PHE A 148 5.86 -7.94 8.37
CA PHE A 148 5.25 -7.12 9.41
C PHE A 148 3.95 -7.77 9.89
N SER A 149 3.41 -7.23 10.99
CA SER A 149 2.18 -7.74 11.61
C SER A 149 1.11 -6.66 11.66
N LEU A 150 -0.16 -7.06 11.70
CA LEU A 150 -1.23 -6.16 12.09
C LEU A 150 -1.10 -5.80 13.57
N VAL A 151 -1.53 -4.59 13.90
CA VAL A 151 -1.59 -4.05 15.25
C VAL A 151 -3.06 -3.83 15.60
N PRO A 152 -3.50 -4.21 16.82
CA PRO A 152 -4.81 -3.82 17.32
C PRO A 152 -4.88 -2.29 17.40
N GLU A 153 -6.04 -1.69 17.17
CA GLU A 153 -6.18 -0.29 17.54
C GLU A 153 -5.98 -0.11 19.05
N PRO A 154 -5.24 0.94 19.49
CA PRO A 154 -5.22 1.30 20.89
C PRO A 154 -6.64 1.67 21.27
N SER A 155 -7.25 0.92 22.19
CA SER A 155 -8.65 1.11 22.54
C SER A 155 -8.83 2.52 23.08
N THR A 156 -9.53 3.40 22.37
CA THR A 156 -9.82 4.78 22.82
C THR A 156 -10.48 4.78 24.20
N ILE A 157 -11.25 3.73 24.51
CA ILE A 157 -11.82 3.49 25.85
C ILE A 157 -10.72 3.23 26.89
N ALA A 158 -9.70 2.43 26.57
CA ALA A 158 -8.58 2.19 27.50
C ALA A 158 -7.77 3.47 27.74
N LEU A 159 -7.52 4.27 26.71
CA LEU A 159 -6.87 5.59 26.89
C LEU A 159 -7.77 6.57 27.67
N GLY A 160 -9.07 6.60 27.37
CA GLY A 160 -10.03 7.45 28.09
C GLY A 160 -10.17 7.06 29.56
N ALA A 161 -10.25 5.75 29.86
CA ALA A 161 -10.29 5.23 31.21
C ALA A 161 -8.98 5.50 31.97
N LEU A 162 -7.83 5.35 31.31
CA LEU A 162 -6.52 5.67 31.90
C LEU A 162 -6.41 7.18 32.19
N GLY A 163 -6.82 8.04 31.25
CA GLY A 163 -6.86 9.49 31.43
C GLY A 163 -7.80 9.90 32.57
N ALA A 164 -8.99 9.31 32.64
CA ALA A 164 -9.94 9.53 33.73
C ALA A 164 -9.39 9.04 35.08
N ALA A 165 -8.74 7.88 35.12
CA ALA A 165 -8.08 7.36 36.32
C ALA A 165 -6.99 8.33 36.80
N VAL A 166 -6.12 8.80 35.92
CA VAL A 166 -5.08 9.79 36.25
C VAL A 166 -5.69 11.09 36.79
N LEU A 167 -6.77 11.59 36.19
CA LEU A 167 -7.48 12.79 36.67
C LEU A 167 -8.11 12.58 38.05
N LEU A 168 -8.70 11.42 38.31
CA LEU A 168 -9.30 11.07 39.60
C LEU A 168 -8.22 10.89 40.69
N PHE A 169 -7.06 10.31 40.35
CA PHE A 169 -5.92 10.22 41.28
C PHE A 169 -5.30 11.59 41.58
N ARG A 170 -5.22 12.50 40.58
CA ARG A 170 -4.72 13.87 40.80
C ARG A 170 -5.65 14.73 41.65
N ARG A 171 -6.97 14.47 41.63
CA ARG A 171 -7.96 15.18 42.47
C ARG A 171 -7.99 14.74 43.93
N ARG A 172 -7.34 13.63 44.29
CA ARG A 172 -7.29 13.09 45.65
C ARG A 172 -6.00 13.46 46.40
N LYS A 173 -5.17 14.32 45.83
CA LYS A 173 -4.08 15.05 46.49
C LYS A 173 -4.44 16.53 46.54
#